data_AF-A0A1V1P6Q6-F1
#
_entry.id   AF-A0A1V1P6Q6-F1
#
_cell.length_a   1.000
_cell.length_b   1.000
_cell.length_c   1.000
_cell.angle_alpha   90.00
_cell.angle_beta   90.00
_cell.angle_gamma   90.00
#
_symmetry.space_group_name_H-M   'P 1'
#
loop_
_entity.id
_entity.type
_entity.pdbx_description
1 polymer ?
#
loop_
_entity_poly.entity_id
_entity_poly.type
_entity_poly.pdbx_seq_one_letter_code
_entity_poly.pdbx_strand_id
1 'polypeptide(L)'
;MDESLQVSCTEPLAHLPFIIYNLKEDEIFVIRSLDMADNPQMIEVLYQTSKKGKPQPQILAFLDPSLEVKKVLLDRFSVHITIMGLSRYISPDSKKKTYTVDHLITKKERSCFADYDPEGLYKNVAGLNALQFRNAMQYVGSMIEPGRNSNKIYQLIRKFKKSSNEDIEIPDIGFEDIGGYDNVKQLLKRIIALTSGPISGIDEKHRNQLIPRGFIFMDLQEQVKHCLQKLLQMK
;
A
#
# COMPACT_ATOMS: atom_id res chain seq x y z
N MET A 1 -38.76 30.40 -6.66
CA MET A 1 -37.60 30.57 -7.55
C MET A 1 -36.39 30.38 -6.67
N ASP A 2 -35.92 29.14 -6.58
CA ASP A 2 -34.76 28.76 -5.77
C ASP A 2 -33.98 27.80 -6.66
N GLU A 3 -33.03 28.36 -7.41
CA GLU A 3 -32.24 27.67 -8.42
C GLU A 3 -30.98 27.16 -7.72
N SER A 4 -31.15 26.02 -7.04
CA SER A 4 -30.08 25.31 -6.36
C SER A 4 -29.04 24.83 -7.37
N LEU A 5 -27.90 25.53 -7.37
CA LEU A 5 -26.53 25.07 -7.64
C LEU A 5 -26.43 23.62 -8.16
N GLN A 6 -26.66 23.45 -9.46
CA GLN A 6 -26.11 22.32 -10.19
C GLN A 6 -24.61 22.57 -10.36
N VAL A 7 -23.82 22.05 -9.43
CA VAL A 7 -22.37 21.92 -9.60
C VAL A 7 -22.15 20.86 -10.69
N SER A 8 -21.87 21.30 -11.91
CA SER A 8 -21.48 20.40 -12.99
C SER A 8 -20.13 19.76 -12.64
N CYS A 9 -20.09 18.44 -12.60
CA CYS A 9 -18.87 17.64 -12.43
C CYS A 9 -17.99 17.64 -13.69
N THR A 10 -17.63 18.81 -14.18
CA THR A 10 -16.74 18.98 -15.33
C THR A 10 -15.43 19.60 -14.84
N GLU A 11 -14.41 18.74 -14.77
CA GLU A 11 -12.99 19.02 -14.48
C GLU A 11 -12.62 19.37 -13.03
N PRO A 12 -12.47 18.36 -12.14
CA PRO A 12 -11.86 18.55 -10.81
C PRO A 12 -10.43 19.15 -10.85
N LEU A 13 -9.80 19.18 -12.03
CA LEU A 13 -8.46 19.72 -12.24
C LEU A 13 -8.43 21.23 -12.56
N ALA A 14 -9.55 21.81 -13.00
CA ALA A 14 -9.59 23.21 -13.47
C ALA A 14 -9.32 24.23 -12.34
N HIS A 15 -9.62 23.86 -11.09
CA HIS A 15 -9.45 24.73 -9.92
C HIS A 15 -8.09 24.55 -9.20
N LEU A 16 -7.27 23.60 -9.62
CA LEU A 16 -5.99 23.31 -8.97
C LEU A 16 -5.00 24.48 -8.94
N PRO A 17 -4.82 25.27 -10.04
CA PRO A 17 -3.94 26.43 -10.00
C PRO A 17 -4.36 27.43 -8.91
N PHE A 18 -5.67 27.65 -8.76
CA PHE A 18 -6.23 28.56 -7.77
C PHE A 18 -6.04 28.04 -6.34
N ILE A 19 -6.27 26.73 -6.11
CA ILE A 19 -6.08 26.10 -4.79
C ILE A 19 -4.62 26.21 -4.37
N ILE A 20 -3.68 25.87 -5.25
CA ILE A 20 -2.26 25.88 -4.93
C ILE A 20 -1.75 27.32 -4.75
N TYR A 21 -2.28 28.29 -5.48
CA TYR A 21 -1.92 29.70 -5.32
C TYR A 21 -2.37 30.30 -3.99
N ASN A 22 -3.52 29.84 -3.47
CA ASN A 22 -4.11 30.35 -2.22
C ASN A 22 -3.73 29.52 -0.99
N LEU A 23 -2.84 28.55 -1.13
CA LEU A 23 -2.36 27.74 0.00
C LEU A 23 -1.62 28.63 1.01
N LYS A 24 -1.96 28.50 2.29
CA LYS A 24 -1.24 29.17 3.38
C LYS A 24 0.05 28.42 3.73
N GLU A 25 0.94 29.07 4.48
CA GLU A 25 2.23 28.50 4.89
C GLU A 25 2.11 27.23 5.74
N ASP A 26 1.02 27.09 6.49
CA ASP A 26 0.71 25.97 7.37
C ASP A 26 -0.16 24.89 6.71
N GLU A 27 -0.56 25.10 5.46
CA GLU A 27 -1.40 24.16 4.72
C GLU A 27 -0.54 23.22 3.85
N ILE A 28 -0.96 21.96 3.77
CA ILE A 28 -0.33 20.94 2.92
C ILE A 28 -1.32 20.56 1.83
N PHE A 29 -0.89 20.71 0.58
CA PHE A 29 -1.66 20.25 -0.56
C PHE A 29 -1.38 18.77 -0.83
N VAL A 30 -2.43 17.93 -0.79
CA VAL A 30 -2.29 16.47 -0.94
C VAL A 30 -2.76 16.00 -2.31
N ILE A 31 -1.84 15.46 -3.10
CA ILE A 31 -2.10 14.80 -4.38
C ILE A 31 -2.21 13.29 -4.13
N ARG A 32 -3.42 12.73 -4.28
CA ARG A 32 -3.66 11.30 -4.00
C ARG A 32 -3.03 10.34 -5.01
N SER A 33 -2.77 10.80 -6.22
CA SER A 33 -2.21 10.00 -7.31
C SER A 33 -1.39 10.90 -8.21
N LEU A 34 -0.06 10.80 -8.12
CA LEU A 34 0.87 11.69 -8.82
C LEU A 34 0.88 11.45 -10.34
N ASP A 35 0.61 10.22 -10.77
CA ASP A 35 0.46 9.83 -12.18
C ASP A 35 -0.63 10.63 -12.90
N MET A 36 -1.71 11.00 -12.20
CA MET A 36 -2.76 11.85 -12.77
C MET A 36 -2.29 13.29 -13.05
N ALA A 37 -1.18 13.70 -12.46
CA ALA A 37 -0.54 14.99 -12.72
C ALA A 37 0.42 14.95 -13.93
N ASP A 38 0.54 13.82 -14.63
CA ASP A 38 1.41 13.66 -15.81
C ASP A 38 0.84 14.30 -17.09
N ASN A 39 0.39 15.55 -16.96
CA ASN A 39 0.02 16.40 -18.09
C ASN A 39 0.74 17.76 -18.01
N PRO A 40 0.99 18.43 -19.15
CA PRO A 40 1.78 19.66 -19.18
C PRO A 40 1.23 20.79 -18.30
N GLN A 41 -0.10 20.95 -18.24
CA GLN A 41 -0.75 21.99 -17.43
C GLN A 41 -0.50 21.78 -15.94
N MET A 42 -0.61 20.54 -15.47
CA MET A 42 -0.37 20.18 -14.07
C MET A 42 1.09 20.30 -13.68
N ILE A 43 2.00 19.86 -14.54
CA ILE A 43 3.44 20.07 -14.35
C ILE A 43 3.71 21.57 -14.19
N GLU A 44 3.20 22.39 -15.12
CA GLU A 44 3.40 23.83 -15.06
C GLU A 44 2.90 24.43 -13.74
N VAL A 45 1.70 24.07 -13.29
CA VAL A 45 1.13 24.55 -12.02
C VAL A 45 2.00 24.19 -10.81
N LEU A 46 2.52 22.95 -10.77
CA LEU A 46 3.40 22.50 -9.69
C LEU A 46 4.72 23.29 -9.65
N TYR A 47 5.21 23.75 -10.80
CA TYR A 47 6.45 24.53 -10.94
C TYR A 47 6.24 26.05 -10.79
N GLN A 48 5.10 26.59 -11.21
CA GLN A 48 4.80 28.03 -11.24
C GLN A 48 4.76 28.68 -9.85
N THR A 49 4.58 27.89 -8.78
CA THR A 49 4.49 28.35 -7.40
C THR A 49 5.84 28.74 -6.79
N SER A 50 6.94 28.62 -7.56
CA SER A 50 8.28 29.06 -7.15
C SER A 50 8.60 30.54 -7.45
N LYS A 51 7.62 31.39 -7.78
CA LYS A 51 7.87 32.81 -8.10
C LYS A 51 8.20 33.64 -6.84
N LYS A 52 9.21 34.51 -6.97
CA LYS A 52 9.84 35.34 -5.93
C LYS A 52 8.85 36.03 -5.00
N GLY A 53 9.02 35.82 -3.69
CA GLY A 53 8.40 36.60 -2.62
C GLY A 53 7.25 35.92 -1.88
N LYS A 54 6.77 34.77 -2.35
CA LYS A 54 5.81 33.91 -1.61
C LYS A 54 6.48 32.62 -1.15
N PRO A 55 6.12 32.11 0.04
CA PRO A 55 6.57 30.80 0.50
C PRO A 55 6.08 29.71 -0.45
N GLN A 56 6.92 28.72 -0.70
CA GLN A 56 6.51 27.59 -1.53
C GLN A 56 5.47 26.75 -0.78
N PRO A 57 4.35 26.38 -1.43
CA PRO A 57 3.36 25.51 -0.80
C PRO A 57 3.98 24.15 -0.49
N GLN A 58 3.64 23.58 0.68
CA GLN A 58 4.01 22.21 0.99
C GLN A 58 3.10 21.26 0.22
N ILE A 59 3.70 20.34 -0.53
CA ILE A 59 2.97 19.37 -1.36
C ILE A 59 3.35 17.96 -0.92
N LEU A 60 2.35 17.15 -0.62
CA LEU A 60 2.47 15.71 -0.38
C LEU A 60 1.80 14.98 -1.54
N ALA A 61 2.54 14.11 -2.22
CA ALA A 61 1.99 13.30 -3.30
C ALA A 61 2.18 11.82 -3.02
N PHE A 62 1.19 11.02 -3.44
CA PHE A 62 1.25 9.57 -3.41
C PHE A 62 1.44 9.04 -4.83
N LEU A 63 2.32 8.05 -4.96
CA LEU A 63 2.59 7.35 -6.22
C LEU A 63 2.53 5.86 -5.95
N ASP A 64 1.78 5.13 -6.78
CA ASP A 64 1.87 3.68 -6.82
C ASP A 64 3.23 3.27 -7.42
N PRO A 65 4.07 2.48 -6.71
CA PRO A 65 5.35 2.02 -7.22
C PRO A 65 5.27 1.22 -8.52
N SER A 66 4.11 0.69 -8.91
CA SER A 66 3.95 0.00 -10.19
C SER A 66 3.79 0.92 -11.40
N LEU A 67 3.59 2.23 -11.18
CA LEU A 67 3.35 3.20 -12.24
C LEU A 67 4.64 3.96 -12.59
N GLU A 68 4.88 4.12 -13.89
CA GLU A 68 5.95 4.99 -14.37
C GLU A 68 5.50 6.45 -14.37
N VAL A 69 6.33 7.33 -13.80
CA VAL A 69 6.09 8.78 -13.77
C VAL A 69 7.30 9.51 -14.35
N LYS A 70 7.06 10.57 -15.12
CA LYS A 70 8.12 11.37 -15.72
C LYS A 70 9.05 11.93 -14.65
N LYS A 71 10.36 11.87 -14.92
CA LYS A 71 11.40 12.38 -14.02
C LYS A 71 11.17 13.83 -13.61
N VAL A 72 10.68 14.68 -14.52
CA VAL A 72 10.34 16.08 -14.22
C VAL A 72 9.33 16.23 -13.07
N LEU A 73 8.35 15.33 -12.96
CA LEU A 73 7.42 15.36 -11.84
C LEU A 73 8.09 14.90 -10.54
N LEU A 74 8.91 13.86 -10.60
CA LEU A 74 9.62 13.33 -9.42
C LEU A 74 10.62 14.35 -8.87
N ASP A 75 11.35 15.04 -9.73
CA ASP A 75 12.37 16.04 -9.39
C ASP A 75 11.77 17.28 -8.69
N ARG A 76 10.45 17.49 -8.78
CA ARG A 76 9.75 18.55 -8.04
C ARG A 76 9.71 18.27 -6.53
N PHE A 77 9.72 17.01 -6.12
CA PHE A 77 9.65 16.60 -4.72
C PHE A 77 11.07 16.38 -4.19
N SER A 78 11.45 17.14 -3.17
CA SER A 78 12.79 17.03 -2.57
C SER A 78 12.95 15.79 -1.69
N VAL A 79 11.85 15.15 -1.29
CA VAL A 79 11.83 14.00 -0.38
C VAL A 79 10.95 12.91 -0.96
N HIS A 80 11.51 11.70 -1.07
CA HIS A 80 10.79 10.50 -1.50
C HIS A 80 10.76 9.50 -0.36
N ILE A 81 9.57 9.09 0.05
CA ILE A 81 9.36 8.10 1.11
C ILE A 81 8.65 6.90 0.50
N THR A 82 9.32 5.75 0.49
CA THR A 82 8.69 4.50 0.08
C THR A 82 8.02 3.84 1.28
N ILE A 83 6.70 3.63 1.18
CA ILE A 83 5.93 2.90 2.19
C ILE A 83 5.72 1.48 1.67
N MET A 84 6.47 0.51 2.20
CA MET A 84 6.34 -0.89 1.83
C MET A 84 5.97 -1.77 3.01
N GLY A 85 4.87 -2.51 2.85
CA GLY A 85 4.39 -3.44 3.85
C GLY A 85 4.00 -2.78 5.16
N LEU A 86 3.65 -3.62 6.13
CA LEU A 86 3.37 -3.20 7.50
C LEU A 86 4.28 -4.02 8.40
N SER A 87 4.97 -3.40 9.35
CA SER A 87 5.74 -4.17 10.32
C SER A 87 4.81 -5.07 11.13
N ARG A 88 5.32 -6.19 11.66
CA ARG A 88 4.57 -7.03 12.61
C ARG A 88 4.27 -6.25 13.90
N TYR A 89 5.22 -5.45 14.34
CA TYR A 89 5.14 -4.69 15.59
C TYR A 89 5.37 -3.21 15.36
N ILE A 90 4.69 -2.40 16.16
CA ILE A 90 4.91 -0.96 16.28
C ILE A 90 5.20 -0.62 17.73
N SER A 91 5.91 0.48 17.93
CA SER A 91 6.26 1.00 19.26
C SER A 91 5.79 2.45 19.37
N PRO A 92 4.48 2.73 19.48
CA PRO A 92 3.94 4.09 19.44
C PRO A 92 4.59 5.01 20.47
N ASP A 93 4.85 4.52 21.69
CA ASP A 93 5.42 5.32 22.79
C ASP A 93 6.86 4.89 23.17
N SER A 94 7.60 4.25 22.25
CA SER A 94 8.99 3.77 22.45
C SER A 94 9.24 2.78 23.61
N LYS A 95 8.23 2.43 24.42
CA LYS A 95 8.40 1.58 25.62
C LYS A 95 7.78 0.18 25.51
N LYS A 96 6.83 -0.05 24.61
CA LYS A 96 6.15 -1.35 24.45
C LYS A 96 5.87 -1.65 22.98
N LYS A 97 6.26 -2.85 22.53
CA LYS A 97 5.90 -3.37 21.20
C LYS A 97 4.45 -3.88 21.24
N THR A 98 3.62 -3.37 20.34
CA THR A 98 2.26 -3.86 20.10
C THR A 98 2.15 -4.42 18.69
N TYR A 99 1.25 -5.38 18.46
CA TYR A 99 1.01 -5.89 17.12
C TYR A 99 0.36 -4.82 16.26
N THR A 100 0.86 -4.58 15.04
CA THR A 100 0.35 -3.53 14.14
C THR A 100 -1.12 -3.70 13.82
N VAL A 101 -1.61 -4.96 13.73
CA VAL A 101 -3.03 -5.26 13.45
C VAL A 101 -3.98 -4.69 14.48
N ASP A 102 -3.52 -4.49 15.72
CA ASP A 102 -4.31 -3.89 16.80
C ASP A 102 -4.67 -2.43 16.49
N HIS A 103 -3.85 -1.74 15.70
CA HIS A 103 -4.07 -0.34 15.33
C HIS A 103 -4.72 -0.19 13.95
N LEU A 104 -4.90 -1.28 13.22
CA LEU A 104 -5.52 -1.29 11.89
C LEU A 104 -7.00 -1.68 11.94
N ILE A 105 -7.45 -2.32 13.00
CA ILE A 105 -8.86 -2.70 13.13
C ILE A 105 -9.72 -1.53 13.64
N THR A 106 -10.96 -1.48 13.18
CA THR A 106 -11.94 -0.50 13.65
C THR A 106 -12.58 -0.95 14.97
N LYS A 107 -13.20 -0.01 15.71
CA LYS A 107 -13.98 -0.34 16.92
C LYS A 107 -15.08 -1.37 16.64
N LYS A 108 -15.73 -1.27 15.49
CA LYS A 108 -16.77 -2.22 15.05
C LYS A 108 -16.19 -3.61 14.86
N GLU A 109 -15.10 -3.74 14.10
CA GLU A 109 -14.42 -5.02 13.87
C GLU A 109 -13.90 -5.62 15.19
N ARG A 110 -13.36 -4.79 16.08
CA ARG A 110 -12.89 -5.20 17.40
C ARG A 110 -14.02 -5.80 18.25
N SER A 111 -15.22 -5.24 18.15
CA SER A 111 -16.39 -5.70 18.91
C SER A 111 -16.91 -7.08 18.49
N CYS A 112 -16.55 -7.56 17.29
CA CYS A 112 -16.88 -8.91 16.84
C CYS A 112 -16.19 -9.98 17.69
N PHE A 113 -15.03 -9.68 18.30
CA PHE A 113 -14.27 -10.61 19.13
C PHE A 113 -14.79 -10.61 20.57
N ALA A 114 -15.14 -11.78 21.10
CA ALA A 114 -15.35 -11.96 22.54
C ALA A 114 -14.03 -11.75 23.30
N ASP A 115 -13.01 -12.53 22.92
CA ASP A 115 -11.65 -12.47 23.48
C ASP A 115 -10.68 -12.17 22.35
N TYR A 116 -10.30 -10.90 22.25
CA TYR A 116 -9.41 -10.49 21.19
C TYR A 116 -7.95 -10.75 21.53
N ASP A 117 -7.33 -11.43 20.60
CA ASP A 117 -5.92 -11.78 20.62
C ASP A 117 -5.24 -11.15 19.39
N PRO A 118 -4.46 -10.06 19.56
CA PRO A 118 -3.75 -9.42 18.46
C PRO A 118 -2.75 -10.35 17.77
N GLU A 119 -2.12 -11.27 18.50
CA GLU A 119 -1.19 -12.24 17.94
C GLU A 119 -1.91 -13.26 17.06
N GLY A 120 -3.01 -13.80 17.58
CA GLY A 120 -3.90 -14.70 16.86
C GLY A 120 -4.42 -14.06 15.58
N LEU A 121 -4.87 -12.81 15.64
CA LEU A 121 -5.28 -12.07 14.45
C LEU A 121 -4.13 -11.95 13.45
N TYR A 122 -2.95 -11.50 13.91
CA TYR A 122 -1.75 -11.35 13.06
C TYR A 122 -1.41 -12.64 12.31
N LYS A 123 -1.38 -13.79 12.99
CA LYS A 123 -1.11 -15.10 12.36
C LYS A 123 -2.08 -15.43 11.23
N ASN A 124 -3.33 -15.01 11.35
CA ASN A 124 -4.36 -15.31 10.36
C ASN A 124 -4.35 -14.33 9.17
N VAL A 125 -3.93 -13.09 9.39
CA VAL A 125 -3.88 -12.05 8.34
C VAL A 125 -2.49 -11.87 7.74
N ALA A 126 -1.45 -12.50 8.30
CA ALA A 126 -0.11 -12.51 7.72
C ALA A 126 -0.18 -12.98 6.25
N GLY A 127 0.52 -12.25 5.39
CA GLY A 127 0.53 -12.41 3.94
C GLY A 127 -0.53 -11.60 3.18
N LEU A 128 -1.46 -10.92 3.87
CA LEU A 128 -2.37 -9.98 3.24
C LEU A 128 -1.73 -8.60 3.09
N ASN A 129 -1.92 -7.96 1.93
CA ASN A 129 -1.64 -6.53 1.79
C ASN A 129 -2.68 -5.69 2.55
N ALA A 130 -2.44 -4.39 2.71
CA ALA A 130 -3.30 -3.51 3.50
C ALA A 130 -4.76 -3.45 2.98
N LEU A 131 -4.95 -3.49 1.65
CA LEU A 131 -6.27 -3.48 1.02
C LEU A 131 -7.00 -4.80 1.25
N GLN A 132 -6.33 -5.93 1.03
CA GLN A 132 -6.87 -7.27 1.29
C GLN A 132 -7.23 -7.44 2.76
N PHE A 133 -6.38 -6.97 3.67
CA PHE A 133 -6.66 -6.96 5.10
C PHE A 133 -7.92 -6.14 5.40
N ARG A 134 -8.05 -4.92 4.84
CA ARG A 134 -9.22 -4.08 5.04
C ARG A 134 -10.49 -4.78 4.55
N ASN A 135 -10.45 -5.35 3.35
CA ASN A 135 -11.59 -6.08 2.78
C ASN A 135 -11.97 -7.30 3.62
N ALA A 136 -10.98 -8.08 4.08
CA ALA A 136 -11.21 -9.22 4.96
C ALA A 136 -11.88 -8.80 6.28
N MET A 137 -11.42 -7.71 6.89
CA MET A 137 -11.98 -7.20 8.15
C MET A 137 -13.36 -6.57 7.96
N GLN A 138 -13.60 -5.87 6.85
CA GLN A 138 -14.92 -5.37 6.49
C GLN A 138 -15.92 -6.51 6.30
N TYR A 139 -15.50 -7.59 5.62
CA TYR A 139 -16.30 -8.80 5.46
C TYR A 139 -16.63 -9.47 6.80
N VAL A 140 -15.66 -9.55 7.71
CA VAL A 140 -15.87 -10.01 9.09
C VAL A 140 -16.91 -9.14 9.79
N GLY A 141 -16.77 -7.82 9.71
CA GLY A 141 -17.68 -6.86 10.36
C GLY A 141 -19.09 -6.80 9.77
N SER A 142 -19.31 -7.36 8.57
CA SER A 142 -20.64 -7.53 7.98
C SER A 142 -21.27 -8.90 8.25
N MET A 143 -20.46 -9.94 8.46
CA MET A 143 -20.93 -11.33 8.60
C MET A 143 -21.05 -11.80 10.05
N ILE A 144 -20.37 -11.14 10.99
CA ILE A 144 -20.23 -11.64 12.36
C ILE A 144 -20.81 -10.63 13.35
N GLU A 145 -21.78 -11.10 14.13
CA GLU A 145 -22.32 -10.37 15.27
C GLU A 145 -21.25 -10.07 16.34
N PRO A 146 -21.44 -9.06 17.20
CA PRO A 146 -20.54 -8.77 18.32
C PRO A 146 -20.34 -9.96 19.29
N GLY A 147 -19.18 -10.01 19.94
CA GLY A 147 -18.90 -10.95 21.04
C GLY A 147 -18.82 -12.43 20.63
N ARG A 148 -18.32 -12.74 19.43
CA ARG A 148 -18.17 -14.10 18.92
C ARG A 148 -16.78 -14.67 19.19
N ASN A 149 -16.71 -15.99 19.24
CA ASN A 149 -15.46 -16.72 19.44
C ASN A 149 -14.49 -16.44 18.28
N SER A 150 -13.26 -16.07 18.63
CA SER A 150 -12.19 -15.67 17.72
C SER A 150 -11.88 -16.73 16.66
N ASN A 151 -12.07 -18.02 16.95
CA ASN A 151 -11.86 -19.10 15.99
C ASN A 151 -12.81 -19.00 14.77
N LYS A 152 -14.07 -18.60 14.97
CA LYS A 152 -15.02 -18.42 13.86
C LYS A 152 -14.60 -17.26 12.96
N ILE A 153 -14.07 -16.20 13.56
CA ILE A 153 -13.55 -15.03 12.86
C ILE A 153 -12.32 -15.41 12.05
N TYR A 154 -11.38 -16.14 12.66
CA TYR A 154 -10.18 -16.64 11.98
C TYR A 154 -10.51 -17.58 10.82
N GLN A 155 -11.51 -18.44 10.97
CA GLN A 155 -11.99 -19.29 9.87
C GLN A 155 -12.53 -18.46 8.71
N LEU A 156 -13.30 -17.40 8.98
CA LEU A 156 -13.82 -16.51 7.93
C LEU A 156 -12.70 -15.74 7.22
N ILE A 157 -11.72 -15.22 7.95
CA ILE A 157 -10.52 -14.59 7.37
C ILE A 157 -9.77 -15.59 6.47
N ARG A 158 -9.58 -16.84 6.92
CA ARG A 158 -8.93 -17.88 6.10
C ARG A 158 -9.74 -18.25 4.86
N LYS A 159 -11.07 -18.28 4.95
CA LYS A 159 -11.95 -18.50 3.79
C LYS A 159 -11.80 -17.38 2.78
N PHE A 160 -11.84 -16.12 3.24
CA PHE A 160 -11.61 -14.94 2.41
C PHE A 160 -10.25 -15.00 1.70
N LYS A 161 -9.19 -15.37 2.44
CA LYS A 161 -7.84 -15.55 1.85
C LYS A 161 -7.79 -16.60 0.73
N LYS A 162 -8.59 -17.66 0.83
CA LYS A 162 -8.66 -18.69 -0.21
C LYS A 162 -9.43 -18.18 -1.43
N SER A 163 -10.61 -17.61 -1.22
CA SER A 163 -11.45 -17.10 -2.31
C SER A 163 -10.80 -15.93 -3.06
N SER A 164 -10.13 -15.00 -2.37
CA SER A 164 -9.43 -13.88 -3.02
C SER A 164 -8.17 -14.30 -3.79
N ASN A 165 -7.67 -15.52 -3.61
CA ASN A 165 -6.61 -16.09 -4.42
C ASN A 165 -7.15 -16.86 -5.64
N GLU A 166 -8.44 -17.19 -5.68
CA GLU A 166 -9.07 -17.93 -6.79
C GLU A 166 -9.44 -17.02 -7.98
N ASP A 167 -9.61 -15.71 -7.77
CA ASP A 167 -9.83 -14.72 -8.85
C ASP A 167 -8.54 -14.26 -9.55
N ILE A 168 -7.38 -14.79 -9.15
CA ILE A 168 -6.15 -14.69 -9.94
C ILE A 168 -6.07 -15.98 -10.74
N GLU A 169 -6.59 -15.97 -11.96
CA GLU A 169 -6.25 -17.00 -12.94
C GLU A 169 -4.73 -16.98 -13.11
N ILE A 170 -4.05 -17.93 -12.47
CA ILE A 170 -2.64 -18.20 -12.75
C ILE A 170 -2.66 -18.82 -14.14
N PRO A 171 -2.16 -18.14 -15.18
CA PRO A 171 -2.06 -18.77 -16.47
C PRO A 171 -1.10 -19.94 -16.30
N ASP A 172 -1.45 -21.12 -16.82
CA ASP A 172 -0.56 -22.29 -16.85
C ASP A 172 0.52 -22.08 -17.93
N ILE A 173 1.22 -20.94 -17.87
CA ILE A 173 2.26 -20.52 -18.80
C ILE A 173 3.62 -20.94 -18.28
N GLY A 174 4.34 -21.73 -19.07
CA GLY A 174 5.74 -22.03 -18.84
C GLY A 174 6.63 -20.84 -19.23
N PHE A 175 7.91 -20.91 -18.87
CA PHE A 175 8.91 -19.91 -19.32
C PHE A 175 9.04 -19.85 -20.86
N GLU A 176 8.64 -20.92 -21.55
CA GLU A 176 8.68 -21.03 -23.01
C GLU A 176 7.51 -20.30 -23.69
N ASP A 177 6.41 -20.07 -22.95
CA ASP A 177 5.21 -19.39 -23.45
C ASP A 177 5.29 -17.85 -23.32
N ILE A 178 6.33 -17.35 -22.64
CA ILE A 178 6.57 -15.91 -22.45
C ILE A 178 7.49 -15.43 -23.59
N GLY A 179 7.05 -14.54 -24.47
CA GLY A 179 7.92 -13.99 -25.53
C GLY A 179 9.02 -13.05 -24.97
N GLY A 180 10.26 -13.22 -25.41
CA GLY A 180 11.39 -12.32 -25.08
C GLY A 180 11.96 -12.48 -23.66
N TYR A 181 12.85 -11.56 -23.26
CA TYR A 181 13.49 -11.50 -21.94
C TYR A 181 14.30 -12.73 -21.51
N ASP A 182 15.06 -13.32 -22.44
CA ASP A 182 15.84 -14.55 -22.17
C ASP A 182 16.79 -14.42 -20.97
N ASN A 183 17.41 -13.26 -20.81
CA ASN A 183 18.29 -12.97 -19.67
C ASN A 183 17.55 -12.99 -18.32
N VAL A 184 16.31 -12.51 -18.29
CA VAL A 184 15.47 -12.48 -17.07
C VAL A 184 14.97 -13.88 -16.76
N LYS A 185 14.55 -14.65 -17.78
CA LYS A 185 14.14 -16.05 -17.62
C LYS A 185 15.27 -16.91 -17.07
N GLN A 186 16.50 -16.73 -17.58
CA GLN A 186 17.67 -17.46 -17.09
C GLN A 186 18.00 -17.09 -15.64
N LEU A 187 17.91 -15.81 -15.29
CA LEU A 187 18.11 -15.36 -13.91
C LEU A 187 17.06 -15.94 -12.96
N LEU A 188 15.78 -15.95 -13.34
CA LEU A 188 14.70 -16.55 -12.56
C LEU A 188 14.86 -18.07 -12.43
N LYS A 189 15.17 -18.78 -13.52
CA LYS A 189 15.49 -20.23 -13.49
C LYS A 189 16.62 -20.51 -12.51
N ARG A 190 17.67 -19.68 -12.50
CA ARG A 190 18.81 -19.78 -11.57
C ARG A 190 18.42 -19.50 -10.13
N ILE A 191 17.64 -18.45 -9.87
CA ILE A 191 17.16 -18.11 -8.52
C ILE A 191 16.29 -19.26 -8.00
N ILE A 192 15.34 -19.76 -8.78
CA ILE A 192 14.47 -20.89 -8.41
C ILE A 192 15.32 -22.12 -8.09
N ALA A 193 16.32 -22.44 -8.91
CA ALA A 193 17.24 -23.56 -8.67
C ALA A 193 18.04 -23.39 -7.36
N LEU A 194 18.48 -22.16 -7.05
CA LEU A 194 19.22 -21.84 -5.83
C LEU A 194 18.32 -21.91 -4.58
N THR A 195 17.07 -21.43 -4.66
CA THR A 195 16.13 -21.45 -3.53
C THR A 195 15.47 -22.81 -3.31
N SER A 196 15.32 -23.64 -4.34
CA SER A 196 14.61 -24.92 -4.23
C SER A 196 15.47 -26.03 -3.63
N GLY A 197 16.80 -25.90 -3.60
CA GLY A 197 17.71 -26.99 -3.22
C GLY A 197 17.54 -28.25 -4.10
N PRO A 198 18.35 -29.30 -3.92
CA PRO A 198 18.21 -30.54 -4.69
C PRO A 198 17.05 -31.36 -4.13
N ILE A 199 15.81 -30.95 -4.40
CA ILE A 199 14.63 -31.76 -4.13
C ILE A 199 14.35 -32.58 -5.40
N SER A 200 14.95 -33.76 -5.48
CA SER A 200 14.63 -34.73 -6.52
C SER A 200 13.23 -35.30 -6.29
N GLY A 201 12.44 -35.44 -7.36
CA GLY A 201 11.16 -36.16 -7.34
C GLY A 201 9.89 -35.30 -7.22
N ILE A 202 9.97 -33.96 -7.23
CA ILE A 202 8.78 -33.11 -7.28
C ILE A 202 8.62 -32.50 -8.67
N ASP A 203 7.45 -32.79 -9.27
CA ASP A 203 6.96 -32.22 -10.52
C ASP A 203 6.93 -30.67 -10.50
N GLU A 204 7.28 -30.01 -11.60
CA GLU A 204 7.47 -28.55 -11.67
C GLU A 204 6.25 -27.76 -11.22
N LYS A 205 5.05 -28.30 -11.49
CA LYS A 205 3.77 -27.69 -11.10
C LYS A 205 3.63 -27.56 -9.59
N HIS A 206 4.10 -28.56 -8.83
CA HIS A 206 4.09 -28.56 -7.37
C HIS A 206 5.24 -27.73 -6.78
N ARG A 207 6.35 -27.60 -7.51
CA ARG A 207 7.48 -26.74 -7.13
C ARG A 207 7.11 -25.26 -7.14
N ASN A 208 6.32 -24.83 -8.13
CA ASN A 208 5.81 -23.45 -8.24
C ASN A 208 4.82 -23.05 -7.15
N GLN A 209 4.26 -24.01 -6.40
CA GLN A 209 3.42 -23.76 -5.22
C GLN A 209 4.23 -23.57 -3.94
N LEU A 210 5.51 -23.99 -3.92
CA LEU A 210 6.42 -23.87 -2.78
C LEU A 210 7.16 -22.53 -2.75
N ILE A 211 7.10 -21.74 -3.83
CA ILE A 211 7.67 -20.39 -3.89
C ILE A 211 6.78 -19.47 -3.03
N PRO A 212 7.32 -18.77 -2.01
CA PRO A 212 6.54 -17.84 -1.21
C PRO A 212 5.95 -16.73 -2.09
N ARG A 213 4.61 -16.64 -2.13
CA ARG A 213 3.90 -15.61 -2.89
C ARG A 213 3.41 -14.51 -1.95
N GLY A 214 4.12 -13.39 -1.93
CA GLY A 214 3.76 -12.20 -1.17
C GLY A 214 4.99 -11.43 -0.69
N PHE A 215 4.90 -10.10 -0.65
CA PHE A 215 5.91 -9.26 -0.02
C PHE A 215 6.10 -9.66 1.45
N ILE A 216 7.37 -9.71 1.87
CA ILE A 216 7.81 -10.11 3.21
C ILE A 216 7.46 -8.99 4.21
N PHE A 217 6.91 -9.36 5.38
CA PHE A 217 6.91 -8.50 6.56
C PHE A 217 8.36 -8.29 6.99
N MET A 218 9.01 -7.23 6.49
CA MET A 218 10.37 -6.87 6.91
C MET A 218 10.34 -5.93 8.12
N ASP A 219 11.26 -6.16 9.05
CA ASP A 219 11.43 -5.34 10.25
C ASP A 219 12.09 -4.00 9.89
N LEU A 220 11.28 -3.00 9.54
CA LEU A 220 11.75 -1.69 9.06
C LEU A 220 11.98 -0.65 10.18
N GLN A 221 12.12 -1.09 11.44
CA GLN A 221 12.16 -0.22 12.62
C GLN A 221 13.28 0.84 12.58
N GLU A 222 14.39 0.59 11.88
CA GLU A 222 15.55 1.49 11.82
C GLU A 222 15.41 2.59 10.75
N GLN A 223 14.88 2.28 9.56
CA GLN A 223 14.84 3.24 8.44
C GLN A 223 13.79 4.35 8.64
N VAL A 224 12.63 4.03 9.22
CA VAL A 224 11.56 5.02 9.46
C VAL A 224 11.95 6.01 10.56
N LYS A 225 12.63 5.55 11.62
CA LYS A 225 13.17 6.43 12.66
C LYS A 225 14.22 7.39 12.11
N HIS A 226 15.12 6.91 11.25
CA HIS A 226 16.15 7.74 10.66
C HIS A 226 15.57 8.82 9.71
N CYS A 227 14.52 8.50 8.94
CA CYS A 227 13.83 9.47 8.09
C CYS A 227 13.03 10.53 8.86
N LEU A 228 12.30 10.12 9.91
CA LEU A 228 11.53 11.07 10.74
C LEU A 228 12.44 12.02 11.53
N GLN A 229 13.61 11.55 12.00
CA GLN A 229 14.61 12.42 12.61
C GLN A 229 15.19 13.44 11.62
N LYS A 230 15.45 13.05 10.36
CA LYS A 230 15.92 13.99 9.33
C LYS A 230 14.89 15.05 8.98
N LEU A 231 13.61 14.70 8.89
CA LEU A 231 12.52 15.66 8.63
C LEU A 231 12.33 16.66 9.79
N LEU A 232 12.53 16.23 11.04
CA LEU A 232 12.46 17.11 12.21
C LEU A 232 13.69 18.02 12.38
N GLN A 233 14.83 17.65 11.80
CA GLN A 233 16.08 18.45 11.83
C GLN A 233 16.19 19.47 10.69
N MET A 234 15.25 19.47 9.73
CA MET A 234 15.18 20.46 8.64
C MET A 234 14.21 21.62 8.93
N LYS A 235 13.79 21.77 10.20
CA LYS A 235 13.10 22.97 10.73
C LYS A 235 14.08 23.98 11.31
#